data_AF-W1VD46-F1
#
_entry.id   AF-W1VD46-F1
#
_cell.length_a   1.000
_cell.length_b   1.000
_cell.length_c   1.000
_cell.angle_alpha   90.00
_cell.angle_beta   90.00
_cell.angle_gamma   90.00
#
_symmetry.space_group_name_H-M   'P 1'
#
loop_
_entity.id
_entity.type
_entity.pdbx_description
1 polymer ?
#
loop_
_entity_poly.entity_id
_entity_poly.type
_entity_poly.pdbx_seq_one_letter_code
_entity_poly.pdbx_strand_id
1 'polypeptide(L)'
;EWGIVKLPQGPQGRGGVTNYTAAAGSADSRQAEAVTKLLAWLGSAEGSGALGKTGVGLPGNTGAQDTWSAYWKDAGVDVSAMMEIDDTALPGPFGAKIQAGMEATGESLKEVFLGRVDVAEGVKAAQDAGNAAING
;
A
#
# COMPACT_ATOMS: atom_id res chain seq x y z
N GLU A 1 7.83 24.68 -11.07
CA GLU A 1 6.47 24.11 -10.90
C GLU A 1 6.58 22.59 -10.90
N TRP A 2 5.71 21.89 -10.18
CA TRP A 2 5.68 20.43 -10.11
C TRP A 2 4.22 19.94 -10.10
N GLY A 3 4.01 18.67 -10.42
CA GLY A 3 2.67 18.05 -10.40
C GLY A 3 2.75 16.54 -10.33
N ILE A 4 1.58 15.91 -10.21
CA ILE A 4 1.42 14.45 -10.13
C ILE A 4 0.77 13.96 -11.42
N VAL A 5 1.30 12.88 -12.00
CA VAL A 5 0.79 12.25 -13.21
C VAL A 5 0.56 10.77 -12.99
N LYS A 6 -0.27 10.16 -13.85
CA LYS A 6 -0.56 8.73 -13.81
C LYS A 6 0.72 7.91 -13.98
N LEU A 7 0.79 6.75 -13.35
CA LEU A 7 1.89 5.81 -13.52
C LEU A 7 2.10 5.49 -15.01
N PRO A 8 3.34 5.46 -15.53
CA PRO A 8 3.60 5.08 -16.91
C PRO A 8 2.98 3.72 -17.28
N GLN A 9 2.53 3.59 -18.52
CA GLN A 9 1.87 2.38 -19.00
C GLN A 9 2.88 1.36 -19.50
N GLY A 10 2.88 0.17 -18.90
CA GLY A 10 3.60 -1.00 -19.39
C GLY A 10 2.74 -1.86 -20.32
N PRO A 11 3.29 -2.98 -20.83
CA PRO A 11 2.58 -3.88 -21.74
C PRO A 11 1.30 -4.51 -21.18
N GLN A 12 1.18 -4.57 -19.85
CA GLN A 12 0.05 -5.18 -19.15
C GLN A 12 -0.88 -4.15 -18.49
N GLY A 13 -0.58 -2.84 -18.55
CA GLY A 13 -1.37 -1.81 -17.87
C GLY A 13 -0.52 -0.84 -17.06
N ARG A 14 -1.17 -0.10 -16.15
CA ARG A 14 -0.53 0.85 -15.22
C ARG A 14 -0.51 0.34 -13.78
N GLY A 15 -0.57 -0.99 -13.61
CA GLY A 15 -0.58 -1.64 -12.32
C GLY A 15 0.64 -1.28 -11.47
N GLY A 16 0.39 -0.54 -10.38
CA GLY A 16 1.35 -0.31 -9.31
C GLY A 16 1.13 -1.26 -8.13
N VAL A 17 1.88 -1.02 -7.06
CA VAL A 17 1.65 -1.70 -5.77
C VAL A 17 0.66 -0.89 -4.94
N THR A 18 -0.38 -1.54 -4.44
CA THR A 18 -1.36 -0.95 -3.52
C THR A 18 -1.26 -1.58 -2.14
N ASN A 19 -1.38 -0.75 -1.09
CA ASN A 19 -1.37 -1.18 0.30
C ASN A 19 -2.56 -0.59 1.03
N TYR A 20 -3.10 -1.34 1.98
CA TYR A 20 -4.27 -0.95 2.77
C TYR A 20 -4.00 -1.21 4.24
N THR A 21 -4.55 -0.36 5.11
CA THR A 21 -4.51 -0.56 6.55
C THR A 21 -5.93 -0.63 7.07
N ALA A 22 -6.21 -1.61 7.93
CA ALA A 22 -7.50 -1.79 8.57
C ALA A 22 -7.34 -1.81 10.08
N ALA A 23 -8.32 -1.23 10.78
CA ALA A 23 -8.47 -1.43 12.22
C ALA A 23 -9.18 -2.77 12.47
N ALA A 24 -8.57 -3.63 13.28
CA ALA A 24 -9.15 -4.92 13.67
C ALA A 24 -9.46 -4.95 15.17
N GLY A 25 -10.61 -5.53 15.52
CA GLY A 25 -10.97 -5.77 16.91
C GLY A 25 -10.32 -7.05 17.42
N SER A 26 -9.78 -7.02 18.64
CA SER A 26 -9.28 -8.24 19.29
C SER A 26 -10.43 -9.20 19.60
N ALA A 27 -10.26 -10.48 19.24
CA ALA A 27 -11.20 -11.54 19.58
C ALA A 27 -11.31 -11.78 21.10
N ASP A 28 -10.27 -11.43 21.86
CA ASP A 28 -10.21 -11.58 23.32
C ASP A 28 -10.76 -10.36 24.08
N SER A 29 -11.36 -9.40 23.38
CA SER A 29 -11.88 -8.18 24.00
C SER A 29 -13.00 -8.50 24.98
N ARG A 30 -12.82 -8.05 26.24
CA ARG A 30 -13.89 -8.07 27.26
C ARG A 30 -15.01 -7.06 26.99
N GLN A 31 -14.85 -6.22 25.97
CA GLN A 31 -15.78 -5.15 25.58
C GLN A 31 -16.18 -5.28 24.11
N ALA A 32 -16.50 -6.50 23.66
CA ALA A 32 -16.75 -6.81 22.25
C ALA A 32 -17.82 -5.90 21.61
N GLU A 33 -18.91 -5.59 22.32
CA GLU A 33 -19.96 -4.72 21.80
C GLU A 33 -19.46 -3.28 21.56
N ALA A 34 -18.70 -2.72 22.51
CA ALA A 34 -18.14 -1.38 22.37
C ALA A 34 -17.10 -1.31 21.24
N VAL A 35 -16.27 -2.35 21.11
CA VAL A 35 -15.30 -2.48 20.01
C VAL A 35 -16.01 -2.51 18.65
N THR A 36 -17.08 -3.30 18.51
CA THR A 36 -17.87 -3.35 17.28
C THR A 36 -18.46 -1.99 16.92
N LYS A 37 -19.01 -1.26 17.90
CA LYS A 37 -19.55 0.10 17.68
C LYS A 37 -18.45 1.07 17.22
N LEU A 38 -17.27 1.00 17.83
CA LEU A 38 -16.12 1.83 17.44
C LEU A 38 -15.65 1.52 16.02
N LEU A 39 -15.48 0.24 15.67
CA LEU A 39 -15.06 -0.17 14.33
C LEU A 39 -16.07 0.24 13.26
N ALA A 40 -17.38 0.12 13.55
CA ALA A 40 -18.43 0.59 12.67
C ALA A 40 -18.36 2.10 12.46
N TRP A 41 -18.10 2.88 13.52
CA TRP A 41 -17.91 4.33 13.39
C TRP A 41 -16.64 4.68 12.60
N LEU A 42 -15.50 4.04 12.87
CA LEU A 42 -14.25 4.25 12.13
C LEU A 42 -14.42 3.96 10.63
N GLY A 43 -15.17 2.90 10.29
CA GLY A 43 -15.47 2.53 8.90
C GLY A 43 -16.56 3.38 8.24
N SER A 44 -17.25 4.25 8.97
CA SER A 44 -18.25 5.17 8.41
C SER A 44 -17.60 6.31 7.62
N ALA A 45 -18.38 7.00 6.80
CA ALA A 45 -17.88 8.16 6.04
C ALA A 45 -17.39 9.28 6.98
N GLU A 46 -18.03 9.45 8.14
CA GLU A 46 -17.63 10.44 9.15
C GLU A 46 -16.30 10.06 9.80
N GLY A 47 -16.19 8.84 10.32
CA GLY A 47 -14.99 8.38 11.02
C GLY A 47 -13.78 8.28 10.10
N SER A 48 -13.95 7.68 8.90
CA SER A 48 -12.88 7.60 7.91
C SER A 48 -12.53 8.98 7.33
N GLY A 49 -13.51 9.89 7.18
CA GLY A 49 -13.28 11.24 6.67
C GLY A 49 -12.43 12.12 7.59
N ALA A 50 -12.34 11.82 8.88
CA ALA A 50 -11.43 12.51 9.79
C ALA A 50 -9.95 12.35 9.38
N LEU A 51 -9.57 11.19 8.82
CA LEU A 51 -8.23 10.95 8.30
C LEU A 51 -7.98 11.74 7.00
N GLY A 52 -8.94 11.74 6.07
CA GLY A 52 -8.80 12.47 4.82
C GLY A 52 -8.65 13.98 5.02
N LYS A 53 -9.42 14.56 5.95
CA LYS A 53 -9.35 15.99 6.32
C LYS A 53 -8.00 16.44 6.89
N THR A 54 -7.18 15.53 7.39
CA THR A 54 -5.84 15.84 7.90
C THR A 54 -4.74 15.56 6.87
N GLY A 55 -5.10 15.09 5.68
CA GLY A 55 -4.17 14.75 4.60
C GLY A 55 -3.36 13.47 4.83
N VAL A 56 -3.51 12.81 6.01
CA VAL A 56 -2.63 11.70 6.43
C VAL A 56 -2.78 10.45 5.58
N GLY A 57 -3.91 10.30 4.89
CA GLY A 57 -4.14 9.19 3.98
C GLY A 57 -5.51 9.25 3.31
N LEU A 58 -5.61 8.54 2.18
CA LEU A 58 -6.85 8.33 1.46
C LEU A 58 -7.79 7.43 2.29
N PRO A 59 -9.01 7.88 2.63
CA PRO A 59 -9.98 7.07 3.35
C PRO A 59 -10.32 5.76 2.62
N GLY A 60 -10.37 4.65 3.37
CA GLY A 60 -10.83 3.35 2.86
C GLY A 60 -12.33 3.30 2.57
N ASN A 61 -13.12 4.18 3.21
CA ASN A 61 -14.52 4.39 2.85
C ASN A 61 -14.63 5.30 1.63
N THR A 62 -15.17 4.79 0.52
CA THR A 62 -15.30 5.53 -0.75
C THR A 62 -16.14 6.81 -0.61
N GLY A 63 -17.16 6.81 0.24
CA GLY A 63 -17.97 7.99 0.54
C GLY A 63 -17.25 9.09 1.33
N ALA A 64 -16.01 8.85 1.76
CA ALA A 64 -15.17 9.82 2.46
C ALA A 64 -13.94 10.27 1.67
N GLN A 65 -13.65 9.68 0.50
CA GLN A 65 -12.41 9.94 -0.24
C GLN A 65 -12.25 11.39 -0.69
N ASP A 66 -13.36 12.08 -0.98
CA ASP A 66 -13.38 13.50 -1.32
C ASP A 66 -12.79 14.41 -0.22
N THR A 67 -12.80 13.95 1.04
CA THR A 67 -12.18 14.73 2.12
C THR A 67 -10.67 14.85 1.97
N TRP A 68 -10.02 13.86 1.36
CA TRP A 68 -8.58 13.86 1.12
C TRP A 68 -8.20 14.67 -0.14
N SER A 69 -8.98 14.54 -1.22
CA SER A 69 -8.76 15.35 -2.42
C SER A 69 -9.00 16.85 -2.14
N ALA A 70 -10.00 17.18 -1.30
CA ALA A 70 -10.24 18.54 -0.86
C ALA A 70 -9.06 19.12 -0.05
N TYR A 71 -8.50 18.35 0.90
CA TYR A 71 -7.33 18.79 1.67
C TYR A 71 -6.15 19.17 0.77
N TRP A 72 -5.82 18.32 -0.20
CA TRP A 72 -4.70 18.59 -1.11
C TRP A 72 -4.99 19.71 -2.10
N LYS A 73 -6.23 19.82 -2.57
CA LYS A 73 -6.66 20.94 -3.41
C LYS A 73 -6.49 22.29 -2.71
N ASP A 74 -6.82 22.38 -1.42
CA ASP A 74 -6.60 23.58 -0.61
C ASP A 74 -5.10 23.90 -0.45
N ALA A 75 -4.25 22.87 -0.48
CA ALA A 75 -2.79 23.00 -0.53
C ALA A 75 -2.24 23.26 -1.96
N GLY A 76 -3.09 23.39 -2.98
CA GLY A 76 -2.69 23.62 -4.37
C GLY A 76 -2.13 22.39 -5.09
N VAL A 77 -2.43 21.18 -4.62
CA VAL A 77 -1.95 19.91 -5.18
C VAL A 77 -3.12 19.10 -5.74
N ASP A 78 -3.06 18.74 -7.01
CA ASP A 78 -4.00 17.80 -7.63
C ASP A 78 -3.53 16.36 -7.43
N VAL A 79 -4.29 15.59 -6.63
CA VAL A 79 -4.01 14.18 -6.31
C VAL A 79 -4.87 13.20 -7.10
N SER A 80 -5.63 13.65 -8.09
CA SER A 80 -6.53 12.80 -8.89
C SER A 80 -5.82 11.57 -9.48
N ALA A 81 -4.59 11.76 -9.98
CA ALA A 81 -3.77 10.68 -10.52
C ALA A 81 -3.37 9.60 -9.49
N MET A 82 -3.33 9.91 -8.19
CA MET A 82 -3.05 8.92 -7.14
C MET A 82 -4.27 8.13 -6.70
N MET A 83 -5.47 8.67 -6.95
CA MET A 83 -6.74 8.06 -6.55
C MET A 83 -7.22 7.01 -7.56
N GLU A 84 -6.65 6.99 -8.77
CA GLU A 84 -6.92 5.96 -9.77
C GLU A 84 -6.16 4.67 -9.44
N ILE A 85 -6.89 3.58 -9.24
CA ILE A 85 -6.33 2.23 -9.10
C ILE A 85 -6.61 1.48 -10.41
N ASP A 86 -5.55 1.10 -11.12
CA ASP A 86 -5.64 0.29 -12.34
C ASP A 86 -6.00 -1.17 -11.98
N ASP A 87 -6.80 -1.83 -12.81
CA ASP A 87 -7.24 -3.23 -12.60
C ASP A 87 -6.07 -4.22 -12.54
N THR A 88 -4.89 -3.82 -13.03
CA THR A 88 -3.65 -4.62 -12.99
C THR A 88 -2.77 -4.34 -11.76
N ALA A 89 -3.23 -3.50 -10.84
CA ALA A 89 -2.53 -3.24 -9.59
C ALA A 89 -2.41 -4.51 -8.74
N LEU A 90 -1.26 -4.66 -8.08
CA LEU A 90 -0.97 -5.79 -7.20
C LEU A 90 -1.00 -5.34 -5.73
N PRO A 91 -1.46 -6.19 -4.80
CA PRO A 91 -1.27 -5.91 -3.38
C PRO A 91 0.22 -5.94 -3.05
N GLY A 92 0.65 -5.08 -2.14
CA GLY A 92 1.99 -5.23 -1.56
C GLY A 92 2.14 -6.57 -0.86
N PRO A 93 3.38 -7.09 -0.79
CA PRO A 93 3.63 -8.37 -0.16
C PRO A 93 3.29 -8.30 1.34
N PHE A 94 2.67 -9.36 1.86
CA PHE A 94 2.24 -9.47 3.25
C PHE A 94 2.55 -10.87 3.81
N GLY A 95 2.64 -10.99 5.13
CA GLY A 95 2.82 -12.28 5.80
C GLY A 95 3.82 -12.21 6.95
N ALA A 96 3.90 -13.31 7.70
CA ALA A 96 4.92 -13.46 8.73
C ALA A 96 6.31 -13.39 8.11
N LYS A 97 7.25 -12.73 8.81
CA LYS A 97 8.65 -12.57 8.37
C LYS A 97 8.82 -11.88 7.00
N ILE A 98 7.81 -11.17 6.50
CA ILE A 98 7.90 -10.55 5.17
C ILE A 98 9.03 -9.52 5.07
N GLN A 99 9.35 -8.80 6.15
CA GLN A 99 10.48 -7.86 6.16
C GLN A 99 11.82 -8.56 5.95
N ALA A 100 12.04 -9.71 6.58
CA ALA A 100 13.26 -10.49 6.39
C ALA A 100 13.36 -11.00 4.94
N GLY A 101 12.23 -11.47 4.38
CA GLY A 101 12.16 -11.88 2.98
C GLY A 101 12.47 -10.75 1.99
N MET A 102 11.92 -9.55 2.21
CA MET A 102 12.15 -8.38 1.36
C MET A 102 13.59 -7.87 1.46
N GLU A 103 14.17 -7.85 2.66
CA GLU A 103 15.56 -7.46 2.86
C GLU A 103 16.51 -8.41 2.10
N ALA A 104 16.34 -9.72 2.27
CA ALA A 104 17.14 -10.73 1.57
C ALA A 104 16.98 -10.64 0.03
N THR A 105 15.76 -10.45 -0.46
CA THR A 105 15.48 -10.26 -1.89
C THR A 105 16.19 -9.00 -2.42
N GLY A 106 16.13 -7.90 -1.66
CA GLY A 106 16.72 -6.61 -2.02
C GLY A 106 18.24 -6.67 -2.17
N GLU A 107 18.94 -7.38 -1.28
CA GLU A 107 20.40 -7.55 -1.38
C GLU A 107 20.82 -8.23 -2.67
N SER A 108 20.12 -9.30 -3.09
CA SER A 108 20.43 -9.98 -4.35
C SER A 108 20.10 -9.13 -5.58
N LEU A 109 18.98 -8.40 -5.57
CA LEU A 109 18.58 -7.57 -6.72
C LEU A 109 19.52 -6.40 -6.99
N LYS A 110 20.29 -5.91 -6.01
CA LYS A 110 21.27 -4.83 -6.23
C LYS A 110 22.26 -5.18 -7.34
N GLU A 111 22.75 -6.41 -7.39
CA GLU A 111 23.72 -6.82 -8.41
C GLU A 111 23.11 -6.90 -9.82
N VAL A 112 21.81 -7.20 -9.91
CA VAL A 112 21.05 -7.11 -11.17
C VAL A 112 20.92 -5.66 -11.62
N PHE A 113 20.54 -4.75 -10.71
CA PHE A 113 20.41 -3.33 -11.03
C PHE A 113 21.75 -2.68 -11.42
N LEU A 114 22.87 -3.17 -10.86
CA LEU A 114 24.22 -2.74 -11.23
C LEU A 114 24.73 -3.37 -12.54
N GLY A 115 23.97 -4.30 -13.15
CA GLY A 115 24.33 -4.98 -14.39
C GLY A 115 25.49 -5.98 -14.25
N ARG A 116 25.75 -6.47 -13.03
CA ARG A 116 26.87 -7.39 -12.74
C ARG A 116 26.48 -8.87 -12.83
N VAL A 117 25.18 -9.16 -12.71
CA VAL A 117 24.60 -10.49 -12.83
C VAL A 117 23.50 -10.44 -13.89
N ASP A 118 23.33 -11.53 -14.62
CA ASP A 118 22.21 -11.69 -15.55
C ASP A 118 20.86 -11.53 -14.84
N VAL A 119 19.86 -10.98 -15.53
CA VAL A 119 18.54 -10.71 -14.94
C VAL A 119 17.86 -12.00 -14.47
N ALA A 120 17.87 -13.06 -15.29
CA ALA A 120 17.18 -14.30 -14.95
C ALA A 120 17.87 -15.00 -13.77
N GLU A 121 19.21 -15.02 -13.77
CA GLU A 121 20.00 -15.58 -12.68
C GLU A 121 19.80 -14.82 -11.37
N GLY A 122 19.93 -13.49 -11.40
CA GLY A 122 19.84 -12.68 -10.20
C GLY A 122 18.43 -12.60 -9.61
N VAL A 123 17.38 -12.61 -10.44
CA VAL A 123 15.99 -12.71 -9.95
C VAL A 123 15.74 -14.07 -9.30
N LYS A 124 16.26 -15.17 -9.88
CA LYS A 124 16.16 -16.49 -9.25
C LYS A 124 16.88 -16.53 -7.90
N ALA A 125 18.09 -15.98 -7.82
CA ALA A 125 18.85 -15.90 -6.58
C ALA A 125 18.10 -15.07 -5.51
N ALA A 126 17.51 -13.94 -5.90
CA ALA A 126 16.72 -13.10 -5.01
C ALA A 126 15.48 -13.82 -4.46
N GLN A 127 14.76 -14.57 -5.30
CA GLN A 127 13.62 -15.39 -4.87
C GLN A 127 14.05 -16.48 -3.89
N ASP A 128 15.15 -17.19 -4.19
CA ASP A 128 15.67 -18.27 -3.35
C ASP A 128 16.11 -17.71 -1.98
N ALA A 129 16.77 -16.54 -1.95
CA ALA A 129 17.16 -15.85 -0.72
C ALA A 129 15.96 -15.38 0.12
N GLY A 130 14.96 -14.75 -0.53
CA GLY A 130 13.73 -14.31 0.12
C GLY A 130 12.97 -15.47 0.76
N ASN A 131 12.82 -16.58 0.04
CA ASN A 131 12.19 -17.79 0.56
C ASN A 131 12.95 -18.41 1.74
N ALA A 132 14.29 -18.44 1.68
CA ALA A 132 15.10 -18.92 2.78
C ALA A 132 14.92 -18.07 4.05
N ALA A 133 14.86 -16.73 3.92
CA ALA A 133 14.66 -15.82 5.03
C ALA A 133 13.23 -15.89 5.64
N ILE A 134 12.23 -16.22 4.83
CA ILE A 134 10.86 -16.46 5.32
C ILE A 134 10.78 -17.81 6.06
N ASN A 135 11.48 -18.84 5.58
CA ASN A 135 11.38 -20.20 6.13
C ASN A 135 12.29 -20.47 7.34
N GLY A 136 13.41 -19.76 7.49
CA GLY A 136 14.30 -19.84 8.66
C GLY A 136 13.76 -19.03 9.82
#